data_AF-A0A8T1TUS8-F1
#
_entry.id   AF-A0A8T1TUS8-F1
#
_cell.length_a   1.000
_cell.length_b   1.000
_cell.length_c   1.000
_cell.angle_alpha   90.00
_cell.angle_beta   90.00
_cell.angle_gamma   90.00
#
_symmetry.space_group_name_H-M   'P 1'
#
loop_
_entity.id
_entity.type
_entity.pdbx_description
1 polymer ?
#
loop_
_entity_poly.entity_id
_entity_poly.type
_entity_poly.pdbx_seq_one_letter_code
_entity_poly.pdbx_strand_id
1 'polypeptide(L)'
;MRVFLVCTMSLVPSFIMAILVECIPLKPPDEGWKANYAFWIRLYVSSLPTAFGAVFQVKETIEPGVISKAGILVTGIGSCTCYVALTMLIAVLWKFPIPFGYVLTVAPFVFFYMVFFLLSIGPRVLRVDLEAPFK
;
A
#
# COMPACT_ATOMS: atom_id res chain seq x y z
N MET A 1 -29.88 -3.99 13.00
CA MET A 1 -28.95 -5.14 13.06
C MET A 1 -28.02 -5.25 11.85
N ARG A 2 -28.52 -5.12 10.60
CA ARG A 2 -27.68 -5.21 9.37
C ARG A 2 -26.47 -4.26 9.35
N VAL A 3 -26.65 -2.99 9.72
CA VAL A 3 -25.56 -1.99 9.73
C VAL A 3 -24.48 -2.35 10.74
N PHE A 4 -24.86 -2.68 11.98
CA PHE A 4 -23.92 -3.14 13.01
C PHE A 4 -23.12 -4.35 12.54
N LEU A 5 -23.77 -5.32 11.87
CA LEU A 5 -23.09 -6.52 11.36
C LEU A 5 -22.11 -6.20 10.23
N VAL A 6 -22.46 -5.27 9.32
CA VAL A 6 -21.55 -4.82 8.25
C VAL A 6 -20.35 -4.06 8.83
N CYS A 7 -20.59 -3.16 9.80
CA CYS A 7 -19.53 -2.42 10.46
C CYS A 7 -18.57 -3.35 11.21
N THR A 8 -19.08 -4.31 11.98
CA THR A 8 -18.21 -5.27 12.69
C THR A 8 -17.48 -6.18 11.70
N MET A 9 -18.15 -6.73 10.69
CA MET A 9 -17.50 -7.59 9.69
C MET A 9 -16.45 -6.86 8.84
N SER A 10 -16.60 -5.55 8.60
CA SER A 10 -15.61 -4.77 7.84
C SER A 10 -14.39 -4.40 8.70
N LEU A 11 -14.59 -4.18 10.00
CA LEU A 11 -13.53 -3.77 10.92
C LEU A 11 -12.72 -4.96 11.47
N VAL A 12 -13.38 -6.07 11.78
CA VAL A 12 -12.76 -7.26 12.40
C VAL A 12 -11.55 -7.78 11.62
N PRO A 13 -11.58 -7.94 10.28
CA PRO A 13 -10.42 -8.40 9.51
C PRO A 13 -9.21 -7.48 9.65
N SER A 14 -9.45 -6.16 9.69
CA SER A 14 -8.39 -5.16 9.84
C SER A 14 -7.75 -5.25 11.23
N PHE A 15 -8.56 -5.41 12.28
CA PHE A 15 -8.04 -5.59 13.65
C PHE A 15 -7.31 -6.92 13.84
N ILE A 16 -7.81 -8.01 13.26
CA ILE A 16 -7.12 -9.31 13.29
C ILE A 16 -5.75 -9.17 12.63
N MET A 17 -5.67 -8.57 11.44
CA MET A 17 -4.38 -8.37 10.76
C MET A 17 -3.44 -7.48 11.57
N ALA A 18 -3.93 -6.40 12.17
CA ALA A 18 -3.13 -5.55 13.04
C ALA A 18 -2.55 -6.33 14.23
N ILE A 19 -3.37 -7.12 14.93
CA ILE A 19 -2.93 -7.96 16.05
C ILE A 19 -1.89 -8.99 15.59
N LEU A 20 -2.13 -9.66 14.46
CA LEU A 20 -1.18 -10.65 13.91
C LEU A 20 0.17 -10.02 13.57
N VAL A 21 0.18 -8.81 12.99
CA VAL A 21 1.41 -8.05 12.72
C VAL A 21 2.11 -7.67 14.02
N GLU A 22 1.36 -7.25 15.04
CA GLU A 22 1.92 -6.88 16.35
C GLU A 22 2.48 -8.07 17.15
N CYS A 23 2.10 -9.29 16.82
CA CYS A 23 2.66 -10.50 17.42
C CYS A 23 4.05 -10.90 16.88
N ILE A 24 4.54 -10.30 15.77
CA ILE A 24 5.81 -10.72 15.14
C ILE A 24 7.01 -10.14 15.90
N PRO A 25 7.77 -10.86 16.74
CA PRO A 25 8.74 -10.24 17.65
C PRO A 25 9.77 -9.35 16.94
N LEU A 26 9.97 -8.14 17.48
CA LEU A 26 11.02 -7.23 17.05
C LEU A 26 12.23 -7.35 17.96
N LYS A 27 13.40 -7.06 17.42
CA LYS A 27 14.63 -7.00 18.20
C LYS A 27 14.83 -5.61 18.80
N PRO A 28 15.71 -5.47 19.79
CA PRO A 28 16.15 -4.16 20.25
C PRO A 28 16.61 -3.28 19.08
N PRO A 29 16.19 -2.00 19.02
CA PRO A 29 16.49 -1.11 17.90
C PRO A 29 17.98 -0.80 17.73
N ASP A 30 18.76 -0.91 18.81
CA ASP A 30 20.21 -0.77 18.87
C ASP A 30 20.97 -1.88 18.13
N GLU A 31 20.35 -3.05 17.91
CA GLU A 31 20.90 -4.09 17.02
C GLU A 31 20.85 -3.68 15.53
N GLY A 32 20.19 -2.56 15.21
CA GLY A 32 20.17 -1.95 13.89
C GLY A 32 19.18 -2.58 12.90
N TRP A 33 19.13 -2.00 11.71
CA TRP A 33 18.11 -2.28 10.69
C TRP A 33 18.19 -3.71 10.12
N LYS A 34 19.40 -4.28 10.03
CA LYS A 34 19.63 -5.64 9.50
C LYS A 34 19.14 -6.71 10.47
N ALA A 35 19.44 -6.54 11.76
CA ALA A 35 18.99 -7.47 12.80
C ALA A 35 17.47 -7.45 12.96
N ASN A 36 16.84 -6.30 12.68
CA ASN A 36 15.41 -6.08 12.70
C ASN A 36 14.72 -6.44 11.37
N TYR A 37 15.06 -7.58 10.75
CA TYR A 37 14.44 -7.98 9.47
C TYR A 37 12.90 -8.15 9.58
N ALA A 38 12.42 -8.58 10.75
CA ALA A 38 11.00 -8.72 11.05
C ALA A 38 10.23 -7.39 10.97
N PHE A 39 10.89 -6.25 11.23
CA PHE A 39 10.30 -4.92 11.08
C PHE A 39 9.87 -4.67 9.63
N TRP A 40 10.71 -5.04 8.66
CA TRP A 40 10.40 -4.84 7.24
C TRP A 40 9.26 -5.75 6.77
N ILE A 41 9.20 -6.98 7.30
CA ILE A 41 8.09 -7.90 7.04
C ILE A 41 6.79 -7.32 7.59
N ARG A 42 6.79 -6.84 8.85
CA ARG A 42 5.63 -6.18 9.46
C ARG A 42 5.17 -4.99 8.62
N LEU A 43 6.10 -4.12 8.22
CA LEU A 43 5.82 -2.93 7.42
C LEU A 43 5.24 -3.29 6.05
N TYR A 44 5.76 -4.32 5.41
CA TYR A 44 5.27 -4.79 4.12
C TYR A 44 3.85 -5.37 4.25
N VAL A 45 3.64 -6.30 5.19
CA VAL A 45 2.35 -6.97 5.40
C VAL A 45 1.27 -5.98 5.84
N SER A 46 1.59 -4.99 6.67
CA SER A 46 0.64 -3.96 7.08
C SER A 46 0.24 -3.01 5.95
N SER A 47 1.13 -2.75 5.00
CA SER A 47 0.86 -1.86 3.86
C SER A 47 -0.02 -2.50 2.76
N LEU A 48 -0.01 -3.84 2.63
CA LEU A 48 -0.76 -4.54 1.57
C LEU A 48 -2.29 -4.32 1.68
N PRO A 49 -2.95 -4.48 2.85
CA PRO A 49 -4.37 -4.20 2.98
C PRO A 49 -4.73 -2.76 2.59
N THR A 50 -3.88 -1.79 2.94
CA THR A 50 -4.08 -0.37 2.59
C THR A 50 -4.01 -0.18 1.08
N ALA A 51 -3.00 -0.72 0.41
CA ALA A 51 -2.84 -0.58 -1.04
C ALA A 51 -3.96 -1.29 -1.81
N PHE A 52 -4.27 -2.55 -1.45
CA PHE A 52 -5.36 -3.28 -2.11
C PHE A 52 -6.73 -2.65 -1.84
N GLY A 53 -6.99 -2.24 -0.59
CA GLY A 53 -8.22 -1.54 -0.22
C GLY A 53 -8.44 -0.28 -1.04
N ALA A 54 -7.40 0.53 -1.22
CA ALA A 54 -7.46 1.71 -2.07
C ALA A 54 -7.75 1.37 -3.54
N VAL A 55 -7.10 0.35 -4.11
CA VAL A 55 -7.35 -0.03 -5.52
C VAL A 55 -8.76 -0.56 -5.71
N PHE A 56 -9.24 -1.40 -4.79
CA PHE A 56 -10.61 -1.91 -4.86
C PHE A 56 -11.63 -0.79 -4.69
N GLN A 57 -11.39 0.17 -3.79
CA GLN A 57 -12.27 1.32 -3.64
C GLN A 57 -12.38 2.12 -4.94
N VAL A 58 -11.24 2.41 -5.59
CA VAL A 58 -11.27 3.15 -6.87
C VAL A 58 -11.92 2.32 -7.98
N LYS A 59 -11.62 1.02 -8.05
CA LYS A 59 -12.22 0.10 -9.04
C LYS A 59 -13.75 0.10 -8.99
N GLU A 60 -14.36 0.15 -7.81
CA GLU A 60 -15.81 0.18 -7.66
C GLU A 60 -16.43 1.54 -8.04
N THR A 61 -15.62 2.60 -8.12
CA THR A 61 -16.07 3.96 -8.50
C THR A 61 -15.89 4.30 -9.99
N ILE A 62 -15.08 3.53 -10.71
CA ILE A 62 -14.78 3.75 -12.13
C ILE A 62 -15.51 2.72 -13.02
N GLU A 63 -15.49 2.95 -14.34
CA GLU A 63 -16.12 2.03 -15.29
C GLU A 63 -15.55 0.60 -15.21
N PRO A 64 -16.41 -0.43 -15.25
CA PRO A 64 -15.97 -1.82 -15.24
C PRO A 64 -15.02 -2.10 -16.42
N GLY A 65 -13.88 -2.73 -16.11
CA GLY A 65 -12.89 -3.13 -17.13
C GLY A 65 -11.74 -2.15 -17.33
N VAL A 66 -11.78 -0.96 -16.70
CA VAL A 66 -10.68 0.01 -16.74
C VAL A 66 -9.39 -0.54 -16.12
N ILE A 67 -9.49 -1.27 -15.01
CA ILE A 67 -8.34 -1.90 -14.35
C ILE A 67 -8.39 -3.43 -14.44
N SER A 68 -7.30 -4.02 -14.95
CA SER A 68 -7.16 -5.47 -15.05
C SER A 68 -6.80 -6.10 -13.70
N LYS A 69 -7.05 -7.41 -13.54
CA LYS A 69 -6.62 -8.15 -12.33
C LYS A 69 -5.11 -8.06 -12.09
N ALA A 70 -4.32 -8.10 -13.16
CA ALA A 70 -2.87 -7.92 -13.10
C ALA A 70 -2.51 -6.50 -12.64
N GLY A 71 -3.22 -5.48 -13.12
CA GLY A 71 -3.04 -4.09 -12.67
C GLY A 71 -3.32 -3.91 -11.18
N ILE A 72 -4.34 -4.59 -10.64
CA ILE A 72 -4.61 -4.56 -9.19
C ILE A 72 -3.42 -5.14 -8.41
N LEU A 73 -2.89 -6.28 -8.84
CA LEU A 73 -1.73 -6.91 -8.21
C LEU A 73 -0.47 -6.05 -8.31
N VAL A 74 -0.20 -5.49 -9.48
CA VAL A 74 0.96 -4.61 -9.73
C VAL A 74 0.88 -3.34 -8.89
N THR A 75 -0.29 -2.70 -8.82
CA THR A 75 -0.47 -1.51 -7.97
C THR A 75 -0.30 -1.83 -6.49
N GLY A 76 -0.93 -2.90 -6.00
CA GLY A 76 -0.82 -3.29 -4.59
C GLY A 76 0.62 -3.67 -4.22
N ILE A 77 1.16 -4.70 -4.86
CA ILE A 77 2.48 -5.27 -4.55
C ILE A 77 3.60 -4.28 -4.88
N GLY A 78 3.56 -3.68 -6.08
CA GLY A 78 4.61 -2.76 -6.54
C GLY A 78 4.76 -1.54 -5.65
N SER A 79 3.64 -0.92 -5.26
CA SER A 79 3.67 0.25 -4.37
C SER A 79 4.23 -0.09 -2.99
N CYS A 80 3.80 -1.20 -2.38
CA CYS A 80 4.33 -1.71 -1.11
C CYS A 80 5.83 -2.05 -1.19
N THR A 81 6.28 -2.70 -2.27
CA THR A 81 7.70 -3.06 -2.44
C THR A 81 8.57 -1.82 -2.53
N CYS A 82 8.20 -0.84 -3.36
CA CYS A 82 8.94 0.42 -3.50
C CYS A 82 8.94 1.23 -2.19
N TYR A 83 7.82 1.25 -1.48
CA TYR A 83 7.70 1.91 -0.18
C TYR A 83 8.64 1.31 0.88
N VAL A 84 8.63 -0.01 1.04
CA VAL A 84 9.51 -0.69 2.01
C VAL A 84 10.97 -0.56 1.61
N ALA A 85 11.29 -0.71 0.31
CA ALA A 85 12.66 -0.55 -0.19
C ALA A 85 13.20 0.87 0.04
N LEU A 86 12.39 1.91 -0.21
CA LEU A 86 12.77 3.28 0.09
C LEU A 86 12.94 3.50 1.59
N THR A 87 12.06 2.95 2.42
CA THR A 87 12.16 3.06 3.88
C THR A 87 13.43 2.37 4.40
N MET A 88 13.76 1.19 3.88
CA MET A 88 15.03 0.52 4.15
C MET A 88 16.22 1.38 3.73
N LEU A 89 16.18 2.00 2.54
CA LEU A 89 17.23 2.88 2.04
C LEU A 89 17.45 4.08 2.97
N ILE A 90 16.38 4.73 3.45
CA ILE A 90 16.47 5.82 4.43
C ILE A 90 17.10 5.32 5.73
N ALA A 91 16.72 4.14 6.22
CA ALA A 91 17.31 3.56 7.43
C ALA A 91 18.81 3.23 7.26
N VAL A 92 19.23 2.86 6.05
CA VAL A 92 20.64 2.63 5.70
C VAL A 92 21.43 3.93 5.65
N LEU A 93 20.89 4.96 4.99
CA LEU A 93 21.59 6.21 4.72
C LEU A 93 21.61 7.17 5.90
N TRP A 94 20.64 7.07 6.82
CA TRP A 94 20.50 8.02 7.91
C TRP A 94 20.64 7.38 9.29
N LYS A 95 19.59 6.71 9.78
CA LYS A 95 19.59 6.03 11.09
C LYS A 95 18.40 5.09 11.19
N PHE A 96 18.59 4.00 11.94
CA PHE A 96 17.53 3.15 12.42
C PHE A 96 17.40 3.27 13.95
N PRO A 97 16.18 3.35 14.52
CA PRO A 97 14.90 3.56 13.83
C PRO A 97 14.82 4.95 13.21
N ILE A 98 14.04 5.10 12.14
CA ILE A 98 13.92 6.36 11.41
C ILE A 98 13.13 7.37 12.25
N PRO A 99 13.68 8.57 12.55
CA PRO A 99 12.94 9.62 13.24
C PRO A 99 11.71 10.02 12.42
N PHE A 100 10.52 9.99 13.01
CA PHE A 100 9.25 10.29 12.32
C PHE A 100 9.02 9.45 11.04
N GLY A 101 9.44 8.17 11.04
CA GLY A 101 9.42 7.29 9.87
C GLY A 101 8.13 7.35 9.05
N TYR A 102 6.95 7.17 9.67
CA TYR A 102 5.66 7.25 8.98
C TYR A 102 5.39 8.59 8.30
N VAL A 103 5.72 9.71 8.96
CA VAL A 103 5.51 11.06 8.42
C VAL A 103 6.38 11.27 7.18
N LEU A 104 7.61 10.77 7.22
CA LEU A 104 8.53 10.88 6.10
C LEU A 104 8.15 9.98 4.92
N THR A 105 7.56 8.81 5.18
CA THR A 105 7.38 7.78 4.16
C THR A 105 5.94 7.69 3.61
N VAL A 106 4.96 8.35 4.23
CA VAL A 106 3.57 8.38 3.73
C VAL A 106 3.47 9.06 2.36
N ALA A 107 4.12 10.20 2.16
CA ALA A 107 4.10 10.91 0.88
C ALA A 107 4.77 10.08 -0.24
N PRO A 108 5.96 9.46 -0.02
CA PRO A 108 6.51 8.49 -0.95
C PRO A 108 5.61 7.28 -1.23
N PHE A 109 4.92 6.74 -0.22
CA PHE A 109 3.98 5.63 -0.44
C PHE A 109 2.86 6.04 -1.40
N VAL A 110 2.22 7.19 -1.16
CA VAL A 110 1.17 7.73 -2.03
C VAL A 110 1.72 7.97 -3.44
N PHE A 111 2.93 8.52 -3.56
CA PHE A 111 3.57 8.73 -4.85
C PHE A 111 3.75 7.42 -5.63
N PHE A 112 4.36 6.39 -5.03
CA PHE A 112 4.53 5.10 -5.69
C PHE A 112 3.18 4.46 -6.04
N TYR A 113 2.22 4.50 -5.12
CA TYR A 113 0.87 4.02 -5.36
C TYR A 113 0.25 4.67 -6.60
N MET A 114 0.31 5.99 -6.72
CA MET A 114 -0.25 6.72 -7.87
C MET A 114 0.47 6.35 -9.17
N VAL A 115 1.81 6.23 -9.15
CA VAL A 115 2.59 5.81 -10.32
C VAL A 115 2.14 4.43 -10.79
N PHE A 116 2.11 3.42 -9.92
CA PHE A 116 1.69 2.08 -10.33
C PHE A 116 0.22 2.03 -10.71
N PHE A 117 -0.65 2.78 -10.03
CA PHE A 117 -2.07 2.86 -10.36
C PHE A 117 -2.29 3.39 -11.78
N LEU A 118 -1.63 4.49 -12.15
CA LEU A 118 -1.70 5.07 -13.49
C LEU A 118 -1.14 4.11 -14.55
N LEU A 119 -0.03 3.43 -14.25
CA LEU A 119 0.54 2.40 -15.14
C LEU A 119 -0.42 1.21 -15.33
N SER A 120 -1.16 0.83 -14.30
CA SER A 120 -2.10 -0.29 -14.29
C SER A 120 -3.40 -0.03 -15.06
N ILE A 121 -3.84 1.23 -15.15
CA ILE A 121 -4.92 1.66 -16.06
C ILE A 121 -4.39 1.69 -17.51
N GLY A 122 -3.14 2.15 -17.67
CA GLY A 122 -2.45 2.25 -18.94
C GLY A 122 -2.86 3.47 -19.78
N PRO A 123 -2.02 3.88 -20.74
CA PRO A 123 -2.29 5.04 -21.61
C PRO A 123 -3.45 4.84 -22.59
N ARG A 124 -4.09 3.66 -22.63
CA ARG A 124 -5.23 3.41 -23.53
C ARG A 124 -6.47 4.20 -23.12
N VAL A 125 -6.75 4.35 -21.83
CA VAL A 125 -7.84 5.24 -21.35
C VAL A 125 -7.51 6.71 -21.61
N LEU A 126 -6.26 7.12 -21.34
CA LEU A 126 -5.79 8.49 -21.59
C LEU A 126 -5.81 8.88 -23.09
N ARG A 127 -5.70 7.92 -24.01
CA ARG A 127 -5.83 8.18 -25.46
C ARG A 127 -7.27 8.26 -25.92
N VAL A 128 -8.19 7.48 -25.34
CA VAL A 128 -9.62 7.52 -25.71
C VAL A 128 -10.24 8.88 -25.38
N ASP A 129 -9.84 9.51 -24.26
CA ASP A 129 -10.30 10.87 -23.92
C ASP A 129 -9.72 11.96 -24.86
N LEU A 130 -8.53 11.74 -25.45
CA LEU A 130 -7.97 12.66 -26.44
C LEU A 130 -8.62 12.53 -27.82
N GLU A 131 -9.20 11.38 -28.13
CA GLU A 131 -9.86 11.10 -29.42
C GLU A 131 -11.38 11.27 -29.37
N ALA A 132 -11.97 11.50 -28.20
CA ALA A 132 -13.37 11.85 -28.06
C ALA A 132 -13.58 13.33 -28.43
N PRO A 133 -14.17 13.67 -29.60
CA PRO A 133 -14.62 15.04 -29.84
C PRO A 133 -15.66 15.38 -28.78
N PHE A 134 -15.50 16.55 -28.16
CA PHE A 134 -16.49 17.18 -27.28
C PHE A 134 -17.88 16.98 -27.90
N LYS A 135 -18.72 16.16 -27.25
CA LYS A 135 -20.07 15.86 -27.71
C LYS A 135 -21.06 16.23 -26.61
#